data_AF-A0A202DT55-F1
#
_entry.id   AF-A0A202DT55-F1
#
_cell.length_a   1.000
_cell.length_b   1.000
_cell.length_c   1.000
_cell.angle_alpha   90.00
_cell.angle_beta   90.00
_cell.angle_gamma   90.00
#
_symmetry.space_group_name_H-M   'P 1'
#
loop_
_entity.id
_entity.type
_entity.pdbx_description
1 polymer ?
#
loop_
_entity_poly.entity_id
_entity_poly.type
_entity_poly.pdbx_seq_one_letter_code
_entity_poly.pdbx_strand_id
1 'polypeptide(L)'
;MKTKSYKDLLVWQKGISLVEQIYILTKKLPAEEKFGLSSQLQRAAVSIPSNIAEGYKRHNIREYVQFSGIAAGSLAELETQLVIVSKIYSDICVSNLLKDTDELQKMLYSFIKALKTKRYTLNAVS
;
A
#
# COMPACT_ATOMS: atom_id res chain seq x y z
N MET A 1 12.49 5.70 -18.52
CA MET A 1 13.49 6.03 -17.48
C MET A 1 13.79 4.76 -16.69
N LYS A 2 15.06 4.35 -16.57
CA LYS A 2 15.43 3.11 -15.84
C LYS A 2 15.33 3.38 -14.35
N THR A 3 14.43 2.69 -13.65
CA THR A 3 14.24 2.81 -12.19
C THR A 3 15.54 2.46 -11.47
N LYS A 4 16.19 3.40 -10.80
CA LYS A 4 17.48 3.18 -10.10
C LYS A 4 17.28 2.85 -8.63
N SER A 5 16.12 3.23 -8.08
CA SER A 5 15.74 3.00 -6.69
C SER A 5 14.25 2.69 -6.60
N TYR A 6 13.84 1.94 -5.57
CA TYR A 6 12.42 1.79 -5.25
C TYR A 6 11.73 3.14 -4.97
N LYS A 7 12.50 4.17 -4.57
CA LYS A 7 12.02 5.54 -4.36
C LYS A 7 11.53 6.22 -5.63
N ASP A 8 11.94 5.74 -6.81
CA ASP A 8 11.49 6.25 -8.10
C ASP A 8 10.13 5.66 -8.53
N LEU A 9 9.61 4.68 -7.79
CA LEU A 9 8.35 4.01 -8.12
C LEU A 9 7.16 4.86 -7.66
N LEU A 10 6.27 5.19 -8.59
CA LEU A 10 5.04 5.94 -8.28
C LEU A 10 4.16 5.22 -7.23
N VAL A 11 4.07 3.88 -7.29
CA VAL A 11 3.37 3.07 -6.28
C VAL A 11 3.98 3.21 -4.88
N TRP A 12 5.30 3.36 -4.79
CA TRP A 12 5.97 3.58 -3.51
C TRP A 12 5.74 5.01 -3.01
N GLN A 13 5.90 6.01 -3.88
CA GLN A 13 5.69 7.42 -3.53
C GLN A 13 4.26 7.69 -3.04
N LYS A 14 3.26 7.14 -3.75
CA LYS A 14 1.86 7.24 -3.33
C LYS A 14 1.61 6.48 -2.03
N GLY A 15 2.25 5.32 -1.83
CA GLY A 15 2.24 4.61 -0.55
C GLY A 15 2.78 5.45 0.61
N ILE A 16 3.88 6.20 0.41
CA ILE A 16 4.43 7.12 1.42
C ILE A 16 3.46 8.26 1.73
N SER A 17 2.85 8.88 0.71
CA SER A 17 1.83 9.91 0.90
C SER A 17 0.64 9.36 1.70
N LEU A 18 0.18 8.14 1.38
CA LEU A 18 -0.91 7.49 2.10
C LEU A 18 -0.56 7.25 3.58
N VAL A 19 0.68 6.85 3.89
CA VAL A 19 1.16 6.73 5.28
C VAL A 19 0.98 8.06 6.03
N GLU A 20 1.45 9.16 5.47
CA GLU A 20 1.32 10.48 6.10
C GLU A 20 -0.14 10.83 6.40
N GLN A 21 -1.03 10.65 5.43
CA GLN A 21 -2.45 10.94 5.59
C GLN A 21 -3.12 10.06 6.65
N ILE A 22 -2.73 8.80 6.76
CA ILE A 22 -3.22 7.90 7.81
C ILE A 22 -2.74 8.32 9.20
N TYR A 23 -1.49 8.76 9.35
CA TYR A 23 -1.00 9.31 10.62
C TYR A 23 -1.74 10.60 11.00
N ILE A 24 -2.13 11.43 10.03
CA ILE A 24 -2.96 12.61 10.27
C ILE A 24 -4.38 12.21 10.69
N LEU A 25 -5.00 11.25 9.99
CA LEU A 25 -6.34 10.76 10.30
C LEU A 25 -6.41 10.17 11.72
N THR A 26 -5.46 9.31 12.07
CA THR A 26 -5.46 8.60 13.36
C THR A 26 -5.31 9.52 14.57
N LYS A 27 -4.79 10.74 14.41
CA LYS A 27 -4.80 11.77 15.47
C LYS A 27 -6.20 12.32 15.79
N LYS A 28 -7.17 12.11 14.89
CA LYS A 28 -8.57 12.54 15.07
C LYS A 28 -9.42 11.46 15.74
N LEU A 29 -8.92 10.23 15.85
CA LEU A 29 -9.63 9.16 16.52
C LEU A 29 -9.60 9.35 18.04
N PRO A 30 -10.62 8.86 18.78
CA PRO A 30 -10.60 8.86 20.24
C PRO A 30 -9.39 8.14 20.84
N ALA A 31 -9.01 8.52 22.06
CA ALA A 31 -7.80 8.00 22.70
C ALA A 31 -7.87 6.47 22.97
N GLU A 32 -9.06 5.93 23.18
CA GLU A 32 -9.33 4.50 23.32
C GLU A 32 -8.95 3.69 22.07
N GLU A 33 -8.97 4.30 20.87
CA GLU A 33 -8.59 3.65 19.62
C GLU A 33 -7.07 3.59 19.40
N LYS A 34 -6.27 4.17 20.30
CA LYS A 34 -4.80 4.22 20.18
C LYS A 34 -4.20 2.83 19.94
N PHE A 35 -4.67 1.83 20.67
CA PHE A 35 -4.25 0.43 20.50
C PHE A 35 -5.23 -0.40 19.66
N GLY A 36 -6.36 0.19 19.27
CA GLY A 36 -7.37 -0.36 18.36
C GLY A 36 -7.10 0.05 16.91
N LEU A 37 -8.08 0.72 16.29
CA LEU A 37 -8.07 1.11 14.88
C LEU A 37 -6.87 1.98 14.51
N SER A 38 -6.42 2.88 15.39
CA SER A 38 -5.27 3.75 15.08
C SER A 38 -4.01 2.95 14.79
N SER A 39 -3.70 1.98 15.65
CA SER A 39 -2.50 1.13 15.50
C SER A 39 -2.60 0.20 14.29
N GLN A 40 -3.80 -0.28 13.95
CA GLN A 40 -4.02 -1.16 12.82
C GLN A 40 -3.88 -0.40 11.49
N LEU A 41 -4.53 0.76 11.37
CA LEU A 41 -4.43 1.64 10.21
C LEU A 41 -2.98 2.04 9.93
N GLN A 42 -2.25 2.49 10.95
CA GLN A 42 -0.84 2.90 10.79
C GLN A 42 0.05 1.75 10.34
N ARG A 43 -0.13 0.53 10.90
CA ARG A 43 0.66 -0.64 10.50
C ARG A 43 0.34 -1.08 9.07
N ALA A 44 -0.94 -1.16 8.72
CA ALA A 44 -1.36 -1.50 7.36
C ALA A 44 -0.81 -0.50 6.35
N ALA A 45 -0.93 0.80 6.64
CA ALA A 45 -0.39 1.86 5.78
C ALA A 45 1.13 1.76 5.61
N VAL A 46 1.90 1.61 6.69
CA VAL A 46 3.38 1.51 6.65
C VAL A 46 3.83 0.25 5.91
N SER A 47 3.09 -0.85 6.04
CA SER A 47 3.39 -2.13 5.38
C SER A 47 3.42 -2.00 3.85
N ILE A 48 2.58 -1.15 3.26
CA ILE A 48 2.47 -1.00 1.80
C ILE A 48 3.78 -0.56 1.13
N PRO A 49 4.34 0.64 1.41
CA PRO A 49 5.62 1.05 0.83
C PRO A 49 6.80 0.22 1.33
N SER A 50 6.72 -0.34 2.54
CA SER A 50 7.78 -1.21 3.10
C SER A 50 7.94 -2.49 2.27
N ASN A 51 6.84 -3.18 1.98
CA ASN A 51 6.87 -4.41 1.17
C ASN A 51 7.26 -4.12 -0.29
N ILE A 52 6.85 -2.99 -0.87
CA ILE A 52 7.31 -2.58 -2.22
C ILE A 52 8.83 -2.40 -2.25
N ALA A 53 9.40 -1.74 -1.23
CA ALA A 53 10.83 -1.51 -1.11
C ALA A 53 11.60 -2.82 -0.88
N GLU A 54 11.09 -3.68 0.01
CA GLU A 54 11.69 -4.98 0.29
C GLU A 54 11.72 -5.87 -0.95
N GLY A 55 10.58 -6.00 -1.64
CA GLY A 55 10.48 -6.76 -2.88
C GLY A 55 11.46 -6.29 -3.96
N TYR A 56 11.64 -4.97 -4.11
CA TYR A 56 12.63 -4.39 -5.03
C TYR A 56 14.07 -4.81 -4.66
N LYS A 57 14.39 -4.83 -3.36
CA LYS A 57 15.74 -5.12 -2.84
C LYS A 57 16.11 -6.60 -2.84
N ARG A 58 15.16 -7.51 -3.02
CA ARG A 58 15.44 -8.96 -3.12
C ARG A 58 16.11 -9.37 -4.44
N HIS A 59 16.16 -8.48 -5.45
CA HIS A 59 16.78 -8.74 -6.76
C HIS A 59 16.24 -9.98 -7.50
N ASN A 60 15.07 -10.49 -7.11
CA ASN A 60 14.40 -11.65 -7.68
C ASN A 60 12.97 -11.27 -8.08
N ILE A 61 12.59 -11.51 -9.33
CA ILE A 61 11.28 -11.14 -9.85
C ILE A 61 10.12 -11.89 -9.16
N ARG A 62 10.34 -13.15 -8.74
CA ARG A 62 9.33 -13.96 -8.04
C ARG A 62 9.05 -13.37 -6.66
N GLU A 63 10.10 -13.08 -5.90
CA GLU A 63 9.97 -12.43 -4.60
C GLU A 63 9.36 -11.03 -4.76
N TYR A 64 9.76 -10.28 -5.78
CA TYR A 64 9.19 -8.96 -6.00
C TYR A 64 7.67 -9.01 -6.26
N VAL A 65 7.19 -9.98 -7.04
CA VAL A 65 5.75 -10.23 -7.22
C VAL A 65 5.08 -10.61 -5.89
N GLN A 66 5.71 -11.47 -5.09
CA GLN A 66 5.18 -11.90 -3.79
C GLN A 66 5.03 -10.73 -2.82
N PHE A 67 6.10 -9.97 -2.60
CA PHE A 67 6.09 -8.80 -1.71
C PHE A 67 5.14 -7.70 -2.20
N SER A 68 5.02 -7.49 -3.51
CA SER A 68 4.01 -6.58 -4.06
C SER A 68 2.58 -7.08 -3.80
N GLY A 69 2.36 -8.40 -3.77
CA GLY A 69 1.10 -9.02 -3.36
C GLY A 69 0.79 -8.80 -1.87
N ILE A 70 1.80 -8.86 -1.00
CA ILE A 70 1.65 -8.52 0.43
C ILE A 70 1.24 -7.05 0.58
N ALA A 71 1.88 -6.14 -0.17
CA ALA A 71 1.51 -4.73 -0.17
C ALA A 71 0.03 -4.53 -0.61
N ALA A 72 -0.46 -5.31 -1.58
CA ALA A 72 -1.85 -5.26 -2.00
C ALA A 72 -2.82 -5.76 -0.92
N GLY A 73 -2.43 -6.81 -0.18
CA GLY A 73 -3.17 -7.29 0.99
C GLY A 73 -3.27 -6.22 2.09
N SER A 74 -2.16 -5.58 2.44
CA SER A 74 -2.16 -4.48 3.42
C SER A 74 -2.99 -3.28 2.98
N LEU A 75 -3.04 -2.98 1.68
CA LEU A 75 -3.90 -1.92 1.15
C LEU A 75 -5.39 -2.25 1.29
N ALA A 76 -5.79 -3.49 1.01
CA ALA A 76 -7.18 -3.93 1.19
C ALA A 76 -7.60 -3.93 2.66
N GLU A 77 -6.69 -4.31 3.56
CA GLU A 77 -6.90 -4.21 5.01
C GLU A 77 -7.12 -2.75 5.43
N LEU A 78 -6.25 -1.83 4.96
CA LEU A 78 -6.36 -0.41 5.24
C LEU A 78 -7.69 0.18 4.76
N GLU A 79 -8.09 -0.13 3.52
CA GLU A 79 -9.37 0.30 2.95
C GLU A 79 -10.56 -0.20 3.78
N THR A 80 -10.54 -1.47 4.19
CA THR A 80 -11.56 -2.06 5.07
C THR A 80 -11.65 -1.30 6.40
N GLN A 81 -10.51 -1.01 7.02
CA GLN A 81 -10.46 -0.27 8.28
C GLN A 81 -10.94 1.19 8.12
N LEU A 82 -10.66 1.84 6.99
CA LEU A 82 -11.19 3.18 6.69
C LEU A 82 -12.72 3.16 6.55
N VAL A 83 -13.28 2.13 5.91
CA VAL A 83 -14.74 1.94 5.87
C VAL A 83 -15.30 1.77 7.28
N ILE A 84 -14.65 0.99 8.15
CA ILE A 84 -15.07 0.84 9.55
C ILE A 84 -15.04 2.20 10.27
N VAL A 85 -13.97 2.98 10.13
CA VAL A 85 -13.88 4.33 10.69
C VAL A 85 -15.08 5.18 10.25
N SER A 86 -15.43 5.17 8.96
CA SER A 86 -16.57 5.94 8.44
C SER A 86 -17.94 5.54 9.02
N LYS A 87 -18.06 4.29 9.48
CA LYS A 87 -19.31 3.75 10.05
C LYS A 87 -19.43 4.05 11.54
N ILE A 88 -18.32 4.07 12.26
CA ILE A 88 -18.29 4.28 13.71
C ILE A 88 -18.16 5.78 14.04
N TYR A 89 -17.33 6.50 13.31
CA TYR A 89 -16.97 7.91 13.54
C TYR A 89 -17.45 8.77 12.37
N SER A 90 -18.74 9.11 12.36
CA SER A 90 -19.41 9.79 11.24
C SER A 90 -18.92 11.22 10.98
N ASP A 91 -18.28 11.85 11.97
CA ASP A 91 -17.63 13.16 11.89
C ASP A 91 -16.25 13.10 11.22
N ILE A 92 -15.66 11.91 11.09
CA ILE A 92 -14.36 11.70 10.45
C ILE A 92 -14.53 11.40 8.96
N CYS A 93 -14.21 12.39 8.12
CA CYS A 93 -14.24 12.24 6.67
C CYS A 93 -13.05 11.42 6.14
N VAL A 94 -13.33 10.27 5.53
CA VAL A 94 -12.34 9.38 4.89
C VAL A 94 -12.48 9.27 3.38
N SER A 95 -13.38 10.04 2.74
CA SER A 95 -13.72 9.87 1.32
C SER A 95 -12.53 10.06 0.38
N ASN A 96 -11.64 11.02 0.66
CA ASN A 96 -10.41 11.22 -0.11
C ASN A 96 -9.42 10.08 0.11
N LEU A 97 -9.31 9.56 1.33
CA LEU A 97 -8.46 8.41 1.63
C LEU A 97 -8.93 7.15 0.90
N LEU A 98 -10.24 6.90 0.82
CA LEU A 98 -10.80 5.79 0.06
C LEU A 98 -10.54 5.92 -1.45
N LYS A 99 -10.63 7.14 -2.00
CA LYS A 99 -10.23 7.38 -3.40
C LYS A 99 -8.74 7.13 -3.60
N ASP A 100 -7.92 7.52 -2.63
CA ASP A 100 -6.48 7.31 -2.67
C ASP A 100 -6.10 5.83 -2.61
N THR A 101 -6.82 5.02 -1.83
CA THR A 101 -6.64 3.57 -1.78
C THR A 101 -7.05 2.91 -3.09
N ASP A 102 -8.19 3.31 -3.68
CA ASP A 102 -8.64 2.81 -5.00
C ASP A 102 -7.62 3.07 -6.10
N GLU A 103 -7.09 4.29 -6.15
CA GLU A 103 -6.08 4.66 -7.12
C GLU A 103 -4.80 3.85 -6.93
N LEU A 104 -4.32 3.74 -5.69
CA LEU A 104 -3.12 2.97 -5.37
C LEU A 104 -3.32 1.47 -5.70
N GLN A 105 -4.52 0.93 -5.50
CA GLN A 105 -4.85 -0.46 -5.82
C GLN A 105 -4.72 -0.71 -7.33
N LYS A 106 -5.25 0.19 -8.16
CA LYS A 106 -5.14 0.10 -9.63
C LYS A 106 -3.69 0.20 -10.09
N MET A 107 -2.92 1.12 -9.51
CA MET A 107 -1.49 1.27 -9.80
C MET A 107 -0.71 0.02 -9.41
N LEU A 108 -0.98 -0.53 -8.22
CA LEU A 108 -0.29 -1.70 -7.70
C LEU A 108 -0.63 -2.97 -8.48
N TYR A 109 -1.89 -3.15 -8.90
CA TYR A 109 -2.29 -4.24 -9.79
C TYR A 109 -1.56 -4.17 -11.14
N SER A 110 -1.54 -2.99 -11.75
CA SER A 110 -0.82 -2.76 -13.02
C SER A 110 0.67 -3.03 -12.88
N PHE A 111 1.26 -2.60 -11.76
CA PHE A 111 2.65 -2.85 -11.42
C PHE A 111 2.95 -4.36 -11.27
N ILE A 112 2.15 -5.08 -10.48
CA ILE A 112 2.29 -6.54 -10.30
C ILE A 112 2.16 -7.27 -11.64
N LYS A 113 1.19 -6.87 -12.48
CA LYS A 113 0.99 -7.45 -13.81
C LYS A 113 2.25 -7.27 -14.68
N ALA A 114 2.83 -6.07 -14.68
CA ALA A 114 4.07 -5.80 -15.41
C ALA A 114 5.25 -6.66 -14.91
N LEU A 115 5.39 -6.85 -13.60
CA LEU A 115 6.41 -7.74 -13.02
C LEU A 115 6.22 -9.20 -13.46
N LYS A 116 4.97 -9.69 -13.44
CA LYS A 116 4.65 -11.05 -13.91
C LYS A 116 4.97 -11.24 -15.39
N THR A 117 4.61 -10.29 -16.26
CA THR A 117 4.95 -10.34 -17.69
C THR A 117 6.46 -10.42 -17.89
N LYS A 118 7.24 -9.59 -17.18
CA LYS A 118 8.70 -9.62 -17.24
C LYS A 118 9.28 -10.98 -16.80
N ARG A 119 8.66 -11.66 -15.84
CA ARG A 119 9.07 -13.01 -15.44
C ARG A 119 8.84 -14.03 -16.55
N TYR A 120 7.68 -13.99 -17.21
CA TYR A 120 7.39 -14.93 -18.31
C TYR A 120 8.38 -14.77 -19.46
N THR A 121 8.74 -13.53 -19.82
CA THR A 121 9.72 -13.29 -20.89
C THR A 121 11.12 -13.76 -20.51
N LEU A 122 11.55 -13.59 -19.25
CA LEU A 122 12.84 -14.10 -18.80
C LEU A 122 12.91 -15.63 -18.84
N ASN A 123 11.82 -16.31 -18.48
CA ASN A 123 11.75 -17.78 -18.49
C ASN A 123 11.61 -18.38 -19.90
N ALA A 124 11.13 -17.62 -20.89
CA ALA A 124 10.95 -18.09 -22.26
C ALA A 124 12.23 -18.02 -23.12
N VAL A 125 13.26 -17.34 -22.62
CA VAL A 125 14.55 -17.13 -23.31
C VAL A 125 15.69 -17.92 -22.61
N SER A 126 15.37 -18.62 -21.52
CA SER A 126 16.26 -19.53 -20.77
C SER A 126 15.95 -20.98 -21.08
#